data_AF-A0A8C6U947-F1
#
_entry.id   AF-A0A8C6U947-F1
#
_cell.length_a   1.000
_cell.length_b   1.000
_cell.length_c   1.000
_cell.angle_alpha   90.00
_cell.angle_beta   90.00
_cell.angle_gamma   90.00
#
_symmetry.space_group_name_H-M   'P 1'
#
loop_
_entity.id
_entity.type
_entity.pdbx_description
1 polymer ?
#
loop_
_entity_poly.entity_id
_entity_poly.type
_entity_poly.pdbx_seq_one_letter_code
_entity_poly.pdbx_strand_id
1 'polypeptide(L)'
;MRFFDRCARLVKEVDANSSAVVEVDRFKTGPEMRRVLEKMEDKLNATHINVTYDMAETAFFLCAYEFAINNTVSPWCQLFDEEDAKVMEYVGDLTEYWKRGHGHDINFKSSCILFHDVFRRLDKAASQILSGQQDSEPLTSGNYATQTKRTFRTSHMLPYMANLVLVLYDCGDGELRVQPLLNEKTVAFPGLNGNQSAMPLFADVKERYKELLQGCDFETECRHRQLD
;
A
#
# COMPACT_ATOMS: atom_id res chain seq x y z
N MET A 1 6.90 0.05 8.75
CA MET A 1 8.21 -0.43 8.26
C MET A 1 8.60 0.44 7.07
N ARG A 2 9.78 1.09 7.06
CA ARG A 2 10.22 1.99 5.98
C ARG A 2 11.43 1.41 5.24
N PHE A 3 11.21 0.29 4.54
CA PHE A 3 12.27 -0.37 3.77
C PHE A 3 12.73 0.49 2.58
N PHE A 4 11.80 1.25 1.98
CA PHE A 4 12.04 2.15 0.86
C PHE A 4 13.07 3.25 1.21
N ASP A 5 13.02 3.82 2.42
CA ASP A 5 13.99 4.82 2.91
C ASP A 5 15.42 4.27 2.99
N ARG A 6 15.59 2.95 3.11
CA ARG A 6 16.91 2.30 3.20
C ARG A 6 17.41 1.78 1.86
N CYS A 7 16.59 1.85 0.81
CA CYS A 7 16.95 1.37 -0.51
C CYS A 7 17.69 2.46 -1.28
N ALA A 8 19.03 2.46 -1.24
CA ALA A 8 19.85 3.53 -1.82
C ALA A 8 19.60 3.74 -3.32
N ARG A 9 19.38 2.65 -4.08
CA ARG A 9 19.01 2.73 -5.50
C ARG A 9 17.68 3.44 -5.71
N LEU A 10 16.63 3.08 -4.98
CA LEU A 10 15.31 3.73 -5.06
C LEU A 10 15.41 5.23 -4.77
N VAL A 11 16.11 5.59 -3.68
CA VAL A 11 16.26 7.00 -3.28
C VAL A 11 16.95 7.81 -4.38
N LYS A 12 18.00 7.27 -5.00
CA LYS A 12 18.76 7.99 -6.03
C LYS A 12 18.08 8.00 -7.39
N GLU A 13 17.58 6.86 -7.85
CA GLU A 13 17.03 6.70 -9.20
C GLU A 13 15.61 7.24 -9.33
N VAL A 14 14.86 7.31 -8.22
CA VAL A 14 13.44 7.72 -8.21
C VAL A 14 13.20 8.93 -7.31
N ASP A 15 13.44 8.84 -6.00
CA ASP A 15 13.00 9.89 -5.06
C ASP A 15 13.74 11.23 -5.27
N ALA A 16 15.04 11.16 -5.57
CA ALA A 16 15.89 12.32 -5.83
C ALA A 16 16.01 12.67 -7.32
N ASN A 17 15.29 11.96 -8.20
CA ASN A 17 15.40 12.12 -9.65
C ASN A 17 14.08 12.66 -10.24
N SER A 18 14.06 13.94 -10.62
CA SER A 18 12.88 14.56 -11.23
C SER A 18 12.46 13.89 -12.54
N SER A 19 13.42 13.35 -13.32
CA SER A 19 13.11 12.63 -14.57
C SER A 19 12.28 11.37 -14.33
N ALA A 20 12.37 10.75 -13.15
CA ALA A 20 11.63 9.55 -12.80
C ALA A 20 10.15 9.81 -12.51
N VAL A 21 9.75 11.08 -12.36
CA VAL A 21 8.38 11.51 -12.06
C VAL A 21 7.88 12.56 -13.06
N VAL A 22 8.44 12.56 -14.28
CA VAL A 22 8.14 13.57 -15.31
C VAL A 22 6.64 13.70 -15.64
N GLU A 23 5.89 12.60 -15.57
CA GLU A 23 4.43 12.61 -15.80
C GLU A 23 3.68 13.37 -14.70
N VAL A 24 4.18 13.35 -13.46
CA VAL A 24 3.63 14.16 -12.35
C VAL A 24 3.84 15.64 -12.64
N ASP A 25 5.04 16.05 -13.03
CA ASP A 25 5.38 17.44 -13.32
C ASP A 25 4.60 17.97 -14.54
N ARG A 26 4.42 17.13 -15.57
CA ARG A 26 3.57 17.44 -16.73
C ARG A 26 2.12 17.64 -16.32
N PHE A 27 1.58 16.77 -15.46
CA PHE A 27 0.20 16.88 -15.01
C PHE A 27 -0.03 18.14 -14.16
N LYS A 28 0.90 18.47 -13.24
CA LYS A 28 0.86 19.69 -12.43
C LYS A 28 0.80 20.98 -13.26
N THR A 29 1.38 20.97 -14.46
CA THR A 29 1.37 22.12 -15.40
C THR A 29 0.33 21.99 -16.52
N GLY A 30 -0.41 20.87 -16.52
CA GLY A 30 -1.40 20.50 -17.52
C GLY A 30 -2.70 21.31 -17.46
N PRO A 31 -3.56 21.18 -18.48
CA PRO A 31 -4.79 21.95 -18.57
C PRO A 31 -5.80 21.62 -17.45
N GLU A 32 -5.83 20.38 -16.98
CA GLU A 32 -6.71 19.93 -15.89
C GLU A 32 -6.36 20.64 -14.59
N MET A 33 -5.07 20.65 -14.23
CA MET A 33 -4.60 21.34 -13.02
C MET A 33 -4.75 22.86 -13.15
N ARG A 34 -4.42 23.43 -14.31
CA ARG A 34 -4.55 24.88 -14.55
C ARG A 34 -5.98 25.37 -14.29
N ARG A 35 -6.99 24.62 -14.73
CA ARG A 35 -8.40 24.93 -14.47
C ARG A 35 -8.72 24.98 -12.97
N VAL A 36 -8.15 24.07 -12.18
CA VAL A 36 -8.31 24.07 -10.71
C VAL A 36 -7.70 25.33 -10.10
N LEU A 37 -6.50 25.71 -10.54
CA LEU A 37 -5.81 26.90 -10.04
C LEU A 37 -6.58 28.19 -10.38
N GLU A 38 -6.99 28.36 -11.64
CA GLU A 38 -7.77 29.53 -12.09
C GLU A 38 -9.09 29.67 -11.31
N LYS A 39 -9.79 28.55 -11.09
CA LYS A 39 -11.05 28.56 -10.32
C LYS A 39 -10.83 28.85 -8.84
N MET A 40 -9.71 28.40 -8.27
CA MET A 40 -9.34 28.74 -6.90
C MET A 40 -9.01 30.23 -6.78
N GLU A 41 -8.29 30.81 -7.75
CA GLU A 41 -8.01 32.25 -7.82
C GLU A 41 -9.30 33.07 -7.82
N ASP A 42 -10.26 32.69 -8.67
CA ASP A 42 -11.57 33.32 -8.76
C ASP A 42 -12.34 33.26 -7.43
N LYS A 43 -12.38 32.08 -6.78
CA LYS A 43 -13.07 31.92 -5.48
C LYS A 43 -12.43 32.73 -4.36
N LEU A 44 -11.11 32.91 -4.40
CA LEU A 44 -10.38 33.68 -3.41
C LEU A 44 -10.39 35.19 -3.68
N ASN A 45 -10.95 35.65 -4.82
CA ASN A 45 -10.83 37.03 -5.30
C ASN A 45 -9.37 37.53 -5.29
N ALA A 46 -8.43 36.65 -5.58
CA ALA A 46 -7.00 36.91 -5.41
C ALA A 46 -6.39 37.54 -6.66
N THR A 47 -6.78 38.78 -6.99
CA THR A 47 -6.37 39.47 -8.23
C THR A 47 -4.87 39.78 -8.37
N HIS A 48 -4.07 39.50 -7.34
CA HIS A 48 -2.62 39.77 -7.31
C HIS A 48 -1.77 38.59 -6.80
N ILE A 49 -2.39 37.43 -6.56
CA ILE A 49 -1.67 36.24 -6.09
C ILE A 49 -1.79 35.19 -7.19
N ASN A 50 -0.63 34.77 -7.70
CA ASN A 50 -0.55 33.62 -8.59
C ASN A 50 -0.67 32.35 -7.74
N VAL A 51 -1.81 31.68 -7.80
CA VAL A 51 -2.06 30.44 -7.06
C VAL A 51 -1.26 29.33 -7.72
N THR A 52 -0.36 28.72 -6.95
CA THR A 52 0.48 27.62 -7.43
C THR A 52 -0.16 26.27 -7.10
N TYR A 53 0.30 25.22 -7.77
CA TYR A 53 -0.04 23.84 -7.41
C TYR A 53 0.18 23.56 -5.93
N ASP A 54 1.31 23.99 -5.35
CA ASP A 54 1.62 23.73 -3.94
C ASP A 54 0.61 24.39 -2.99
N MET A 55 0.06 25.55 -3.36
CA MET A 55 -1.01 26.20 -2.59
C MET A 55 -2.31 25.41 -2.68
N ALA A 56 -2.67 24.94 -3.87
CA ALA A 56 -3.86 24.10 -4.06
C ALA A 56 -3.73 22.76 -3.34
N GLU A 57 -2.58 22.10 -3.43
CA GLU A 57 -2.27 20.87 -2.69
C GLU A 57 -2.38 21.09 -1.18
N THR A 58 -1.80 22.17 -0.67
CA THR A 58 -1.89 22.51 0.76
C THR A 58 -3.34 22.73 1.19
N ALA A 59 -4.13 23.50 0.44
CA ALA A 59 -5.54 23.72 0.74
C ALA A 59 -6.35 22.41 0.72
N PHE A 60 -6.07 21.52 -0.25
CA PHE A 60 -6.72 20.21 -0.35
C PHE A 60 -6.42 19.33 0.87
N PHE A 61 -5.15 19.28 1.31
CA PHE A 61 -4.78 18.54 2.51
C PHE A 61 -5.29 19.16 3.81
N LEU A 62 -5.34 20.50 3.91
CA LEU A 62 -5.96 21.17 5.06
C LEU A 62 -7.45 20.80 5.18
N CYS A 63 -8.17 20.77 4.05
CA CYS A 63 -9.54 20.28 4.01
C CYS A 63 -9.65 18.84 4.55
N ALA A 64 -8.84 17.92 4.02
CA ALA A 64 -8.88 16.51 4.39
C ALA A 64 -8.48 16.28 5.86
N TYR A 65 -7.42 16.93 6.33
CA TYR A 65 -6.92 16.75 7.70
C TYR A 65 -7.83 17.39 8.75
N GLU A 66 -8.38 18.57 8.50
CA GLU A 66 -9.35 19.15 9.44
C GLU A 66 -10.59 18.26 9.59
N PHE A 67 -11.06 17.67 8.49
CA PHE A 67 -12.12 16.68 8.56
C PHE A 67 -11.71 15.44 9.34
N ALA A 68 -10.53 14.87 9.06
CA ALA A 68 -10.06 13.66 9.74
C ALA A 68 -9.81 13.85 11.25
N ILE A 69 -9.32 15.03 11.65
CA ILE A 69 -8.94 15.31 13.04
C ILE A 69 -10.15 15.79 13.86
N ASN A 70 -10.93 16.73 13.31
CA ASN A 70 -11.99 17.42 14.05
C ASN A 70 -13.41 17.01 13.63
N ASN A 71 -13.55 16.16 12.60
CA ASN A 71 -14.84 15.80 11.99
C ASN A 71 -15.63 17.03 11.51
N THR A 72 -14.92 18.05 11.02
CA THR A 72 -15.49 19.32 10.53
C THR A 72 -15.17 19.54 9.06
N VAL A 73 -16.16 19.94 8.27
CA VAL A 73 -15.91 20.36 6.88
C VAL A 73 -15.26 21.75 6.91
N SER A 74 -13.99 21.79 6.53
CA SER A 74 -13.20 23.00 6.50
C SER A 74 -13.68 24.01 5.45
N PRO A 75 -13.56 25.33 5.69
CA PRO A 75 -13.66 26.33 4.61
C PRO A 75 -12.72 26.05 3.44
N TRP A 76 -11.55 25.42 3.68
CA TRP A 76 -10.63 25.00 2.62
C TRP A 76 -11.27 24.04 1.62
N CYS A 77 -12.23 23.22 2.06
CA CYS A 77 -12.98 22.31 1.18
C CYS A 77 -13.85 23.06 0.16
N GLN A 78 -14.28 24.29 0.45
CA GLN A 78 -15.14 25.07 -0.45
C GLN A 78 -14.38 25.59 -1.68
N LEU A 79 -13.05 25.57 -1.65
CA LEU A 79 -12.22 25.96 -2.78
C LEU A 79 -12.30 24.94 -3.94
N PHE A 80 -12.69 23.70 -3.64
CA PHE A 80 -12.79 22.61 -4.63
C PHE A 80 -14.24 22.19 -4.80
N ASP A 81 -14.63 21.82 -6.02
CA ASP A 81 -15.79 20.95 -6.21
C ASP A 81 -15.34 19.50 -6.46
N GLU A 82 -16.30 18.61 -6.75
CA GLU A 82 -16.02 17.20 -6.97
C GLU A 82 -15.09 16.95 -8.17
N GLU A 83 -15.20 17.75 -9.24
CA GLU A 83 -14.36 17.61 -10.42
C GLU A 83 -12.94 18.11 -10.16
N ASP A 84 -12.80 19.19 -9.39
CA ASP A 84 -11.50 19.66 -8.93
C ASP A 84 -10.85 18.63 -7.98
N ALA A 85 -11.64 18.01 -7.10
CA ALA A 85 -11.17 16.98 -6.18
C ALA A 85 -10.66 15.73 -6.91
N LYS A 86 -11.32 15.29 -7.99
CA LYS A 86 -10.85 14.20 -8.86
C LYS A 86 -9.49 14.52 -9.50
N VAL A 87 -9.27 15.77 -9.91
CA VAL A 87 -7.98 16.21 -10.46
C VAL A 87 -6.89 16.21 -9.38
N MET A 88 -7.21 16.68 -8.18
CA MET A 88 -6.30 16.65 -7.03
C MET A 88 -5.99 15.23 -6.53
N GLU A 89 -6.97 14.32 -6.57
CA GLU A 89 -6.78 12.89 -6.29
C GLU A 89 -5.83 12.28 -7.33
N TYR A 90 -6.08 12.53 -8.62
CA TYR A 90 -5.31 11.93 -9.71
C TYR A 90 -3.82 12.32 -9.70
N VAL A 91 -3.47 13.56 -9.36
CA VAL A 91 -2.05 13.95 -9.21
C VAL A 91 -1.39 13.25 -8.01
N GLY A 92 -2.15 12.98 -6.94
CA GLY A 92 -1.72 12.14 -5.83
C GLY A 92 -1.47 10.70 -6.29
N ASP A 93 -2.42 10.11 -7.03
CA ASP A 93 -2.30 8.77 -7.61
C ASP A 93 -1.10 8.65 -8.55
N LEU A 94 -0.87 9.64 -9.43
CA LEU A 94 0.31 9.69 -10.28
C LEU A 94 1.60 9.69 -9.44
N THR A 95 1.63 10.49 -8.38
CA THR A 95 2.80 10.56 -7.49
C THR A 95 3.08 9.21 -6.85
N GLU A 96 2.06 8.55 -6.28
CA GLU A 96 2.20 7.22 -5.68
C GLU A 96 2.56 6.16 -6.72
N TYR A 97 1.94 6.19 -7.90
CA TYR A 97 2.24 5.25 -8.99
C TYR A 97 3.70 5.28 -9.40
N TRP A 98 4.24 6.47 -9.64
CA TRP A 98 5.62 6.65 -10.11
C TRP A 98 6.65 6.49 -8.98
N LYS A 99 6.36 6.94 -7.76
CA LYS A 99 7.33 6.84 -6.64
C LYS A 99 7.29 5.51 -5.89
N ARG A 100 6.15 4.84 -5.83
CA ARG A 100 5.92 3.68 -4.93
C ARG A 100 5.25 2.50 -5.63
N GLY A 101 4.44 2.76 -6.65
CA GLY A 101 3.71 1.77 -7.43
C GLY A 101 4.53 1.20 -8.58
N HIS A 102 3.87 0.97 -9.71
CA HIS A 102 4.43 0.23 -10.84
C HIS A 102 5.28 1.08 -11.80
N GLY A 103 5.48 2.36 -11.53
CA GLY A 103 6.21 3.25 -12.44
C GLY A 103 7.64 2.79 -12.73
N HIS A 104 8.32 2.18 -11.75
CA HIS A 104 9.69 1.68 -11.90
C HIS A 104 9.86 0.29 -11.30
N ASP A 105 10.79 -0.50 -11.84
CA ASP A 105 11.04 -1.86 -11.34
C ASP A 105 11.54 -1.86 -9.89
N ILE A 106 12.39 -0.90 -9.55
CA ILE A 106 12.97 -0.76 -8.22
C ILE A 106 11.91 -0.50 -7.13
N ASN A 107 10.76 0.08 -7.47
CA ASN A 107 9.70 0.38 -6.52
C ASN A 107 9.21 -0.91 -5.83
N PHE A 108 8.85 -1.93 -6.61
CA PHE A 108 8.40 -3.20 -6.04
C PHE A 108 9.57 -4.04 -5.49
N LYS A 109 10.75 -3.99 -6.11
CA LYS A 109 11.94 -4.73 -5.64
C LYS A 109 12.46 -4.23 -4.29
N SER A 110 12.29 -2.95 -3.99
CA SER A 110 12.61 -2.41 -2.66
C SER A 110 11.81 -3.10 -1.54
N SER A 111 10.66 -3.68 -1.85
CA SER A 111 9.79 -4.37 -0.90
C SER A 111 10.13 -5.86 -0.71
N CYS A 112 11.17 -6.40 -1.35
CA CYS A 112 11.44 -7.84 -1.31
C CYS A 112 11.66 -8.39 0.10
N ILE A 113 12.27 -7.60 1.00
CA ILE A 113 12.40 -7.99 2.41
C ILE A 113 11.04 -8.25 3.07
N LEU A 114 10.02 -7.45 2.74
CA LEU A 114 8.66 -7.62 3.24
C LEU A 114 7.98 -8.82 2.58
N PHE A 115 8.14 -8.97 1.26
CA PHE A 115 7.57 -10.09 0.50
C PHE A 115 8.06 -11.44 1.04
N HIS A 116 9.37 -11.58 1.24
CA HIS A 116 9.95 -12.78 1.85
C HIS A 116 9.48 -13.00 3.29
N ASP A 117 9.39 -11.96 4.11
CA ASP A 117 8.93 -12.10 5.50
C ASP A 117 7.49 -12.60 5.56
N VAL A 118 6.60 -12.07 4.72
CA VAL A 118 5.20 -12.48 4.63
C VAL A 118 5.09 -13.96 4.25
N PHE A 119 5.76 -14.39 3.17
CA PHE A 119 5.69 -15.79 2.73
C PHE A 119 6.33 -16.75 3.72
N ARG A 120 7.45 -16.37 4.35
CA ARG A 120 8.06 -17.15 5.43
C ARG A 120 7.11 -17.34 6.61
N ARG A 121 6.36 -16.30 6.99
CA ARG A 121 5.36 -16.39 8.07
C ARG A 121 4.18 -17.26 7.66
N LEU A 122 3.72 -17.15 6.41
CA LEU A 122 2.68 -18.03 5.88
C LEU A 122 3.12 -19.49 5.85
N ASP A 123 4.35 -19.81 5.42
CA ASP A 123 4.87 -21.18 5.46
C ASP A 123 4.96 -21.71 6.89
N LYS A 124 5.35 -20.87 7.86
CA LYS A 124 5.34 -21.23 9.28
C LYS A 124 3.92 -21.48 9.80
N ALA A 125 2.96 -20.65 9.44
CA ALA A 125 1.56 -20.84 9.82
C ALA A 125 0.96 -22.09 9.16
N ALA A 126 1.27 -22.31 7.87
CA ALA A 126 0.88 -23.49 7.13
C ALA A 126 1.41 -24.77 7.78
N SER A 127 2.69 -24.79 8.18
CA SER A 127 3.26 -25.96 8.87
C SER A 127 2.64 -26.18 10.24
N GLN A 128 2.27 -25.11 10.97
CA GLN A 128 1.54 -25.22 12.24
C GLN A 128 0.12 -25.77 12.06
N ILE A 129 -0.62 -25.29 11.06
CA ILE A 129 -1.96 -25.78 10.72
C ILE A 129 -1.90 -27.26 10.32
N LEU A 130 -1.01 -27.61 9.40
CA LEU A 130 -0.84 -28.99 8.91
C LEU A 130 -0.30 -29.94 9.98
N SER A 131 0.48 -29.43 10.94
CA SER A 131 0.94 -30.22 12.10
C SER A 131 -0.07 -30.26 13.25
N GLY A 132 -1.24 -29.60 13.12
CA GLY A 132 -2.27 -29.55 14.15
C GLY A 132 -1.88 -28.78 15.42
N GLN A 133 -0.87 -27.90 15.36
CA GLN A 133 -0.48 -27.04 16.49
C GLN A 133 -1.45 -25.86 16.62
N GLN A 134 -2.66 -26.11 17.14
CA GLN A 134 -3.56 -25.07 17.65
C GLN A 134 -3.18 -24.70 19.10
N ASP A 135 -3.64 -23.53 19.58
CA ASP A 135 -3.61 -23.23 21.01
C ASP A 135 -4.28 -24.41 21.74
N SER A 136 -3.55 -25.04 22.67
CA SER A 136 -3.96 -26.32 23.28
C SER A 136 -5.29 -26.24 24.04
N GLU A 137 -5.71 -25.04 24.42
CA GLU A 137 -7.01 -24.77 25.01
C GLU A 137 -7.64 -23.48 24.43
N PRO A 138 -8.96 -23.46 24.20
CA PRO A 138 -9.68 -22.27 23.76
C PRO A 138 -9.47 -21.09 24.72
N LEU A 139 -9.41 -19.87 24.17
CA LEU A 139 -9.42 -18.66 24.99
C LEU A 139 -10.78 -18.52 25.69
N THR A 140 -10.77 -18.50 27.02
CA THR A 140 -11.97 -18.35 27.85
C THR A 140 -11.79 -17.20 28.84
N SER A 141 -12.88 -16.74 29.46
CA SER A 141 -12.80 -15.66 30.46
C SER A 141 -11.95 -16.03 31.68
N GLY A 142 -11.82 -17.32 31.99
CA GLY A 142 -11.13 -17.82 33.19
C GLY A 142 -9.65 -18.18 33.01
N ASN A 143 -9.15 -18.36 31.78
CA ASN A 143 -7.81 -18.91 31.55
C ASN A 143 -6.75 -17.88 31.15
N TYR A 144 -6.98 -16.60 31.40
CA TYR A 144 -6.02 -15.53 31.09
C TYR A 144 -4.62 -15.78 31.68
N ALA A 145 -4.53 -16.21 32.94
CA ALA A 145 -3.26 -16.42 33.64
C ALA A 145 -2.40 -17.52 33.02
N THR A 146 -3.02 -18.53 32.40
CA THR A 146 -2.32 -19.65 31.74
C THR A 146 -2.06 -19.39 30.26
N GLN A 147 -2.78 -18.44 29.65
CA GLN A 147 -2.73 -18.07 28.22
C GLN A 147 -1.70 -16.95 27.91
N THR A 148 -0.63 -16.86 28.69
CA THR A 148 0.42 -15.83 28.50
C THR A 148 1.22 -16.03 27.20
N LYS A 149 1.29 -17.26 26.69
CA LYS A 149 1.97 -17.63 25.43
C LYS A 149 1.03 -17.87 24.24
N ARG A 150 -0.25 -17.47 24.33
CA ARG A 150 -1.24 -17.65 23.26
C ARG A 150 -0.77 -17.11 21.92
N THR A 151 -1.11 -17.83 20.85
CA THR A 151 -0.79 -17.45 19.48
C THR A 151 -1.82 -16.47 18.90
N PHE A 152 -3.08 -16.54 19.33
CA PHE A 152 -4.14 -15.63 18.90
C PHE A 152 -4.08 -14.27 19.63
N ARG A 153 -3.58 -13.22 18.95
CA ARG A 153 -3.43 -11.85 19.49
C ARG A 153 -3.91 -10.80 18.49
N THR A 154 -5.08 -10.21 18.76
CA THR A 154 -5.71 -9.20 17.89
C THR A 154 -4.81 -7.99 17.61
N SER A 155 -4.03 -7.54 18.60
CA SER A 155 -3.10 -6.41 18.44
C SER A 155 -1.94 -6.68 17.45
N HIS A 156 -1.65 -7.94 17.15
CA HIS A 156 -0.65 -8.34 16.14
C HIS A 156 -1.31 -8.73 14.81
N MET A 157 -2.62 -8.95 14.80
CA MET A 157 -3.38 -9.39 13.63
C MET A 157 -4.06 -8.22 12.91
N LEU A 158 -4.53 -7.19 13.63
CA LEU A 158 -5.35 -6.10 13.06
C LEU A 158 -5.09 -4.73 13.72
N PRO A 159 -3.98 -4.02 13.39
CA PRO A 159 -3.80 -2.60 13.74
C PRO A 159 -4.44 -1.64 12.70
N TYR A 160 -4.52 -0.34 13.04
CA TYR A 160 -5.32 0.68 12.34
C TYR A 160 -4.80 1.12 10.94
N MET A 161 -5.76 1.34 10.02
CA MET A 161 -5.77 2.18 8.79
C MET A 161 -4.80 1.88 7.62
N ALA A 162 -4.74 0.61 7.23
CA ALA A 162 -4.75 0.06 5.86
C ALA A 162 -4.37 -1.42 6.03
N ASN A 163 -5.23 -2.35 5.62
CA ASN A 163 -5.06 -3.74 6.02
C ASN A 163 -4.94 -4.65 4.79
N LEU A 164 -3.74 -5.20 4.60
CA LEU A 164 -3.52 -6.36 3.74
C LEU A 164 -3.47 -7.60 4.64
N VAL A 165 -4.51 -8.43 4.58
CA VAL A 165 -4.58 -9.70 5.30
C VAL A 165 -4.43 -10.84 4.31
N LEU A 166 -3.60 -11.83 4.63
CA LEU A 166 -3.54 -13.11 3.92
C LEU A 166 -4.10 -14.18 4.87
N VAL A 167 -5.28 -14.70 4.56
CA VAL A 167 -5.94 -15.73 5.38
C VAL A 167 -5.65 -17.09 4.77
N LEU A 168 -5.09 -18.00 5.59
CA LEU A 168 -4.92 -19.40 5.24
C LEU A 168 -6.14 -20.20 5.70
N TYR A 169 -6.74 -20.94 4.77
CA TYR A 169 -7.86 -21.83 5.02
C TYR A 169 -7.41 -23.28 4.88
N ASP A 170 -7.77 -24.10 5.87
CA ASP A 170 -7.77 -25.55 5.77
C ASP A 170 -9.21 -25.99 5.44
N CYS A 171 -9.40 -26.57 4.25
CA CYS A 171 -10.70 -27.04 3.79
C CYS A 171 -10.97 -28.52 4.14
N GLY A 172 -10.04 -29.18 4.85
CA GLY A 172 -10.15 -30.59 5.23
C GLY A 172 -9.76 -31.57 4.11
N ASP A 173 -9.27 -31.08 2.98
CA ASP A 173 -8.74 -31.85 1.84
C ASP A 173 -7.22 -32.09 1.96
N GLY A 174 -6.58 -31.58 3.01
CA GLY A 174 -5.14 -31.66 3.21
C GLY A 174 -4.35 -30.61 2.42
N GLU A 175 -5.03 -29.71 1.71
CA GLU A 175 -4.43 -28.62 0.95
C GLU A 175 -4.85 -27.25 1.49
N LEU A 176 -3.89 -26.35 1.67
CA LEU A 176 -4.20 -25.01 2.17
C LEU A 176 -4.56 -24.07 1.03
N ARG A 177 -5.55 -23.22 1.26
CA ARG A 177 -5.94 -22.13 0.36
C ARG A 177 -5.61 -20.78 0.99
N VAL A 178 -5.38 -19.78 0.15
CA VAL A 178 -5.06 -18.43 0.62
C VAL A 178 -6.00 -17.39 0.01
N GLN A 179 -6.61 -16.57 0.87
CA GLN A 179 -7.43 -15.41 0.46
C GLN A 179 -6.71 -14.13 0.86
N PRO A 180 -6.34 -13.26 -0.10
CA PRO A 180 -5.90 -11.92 0.20
C PRO A 180 -7.11 -11.00 0.39
N LEU A 181 -7.07 -10.17 1.41
CA LEU A 181 -8.02 -9.09 1.66
C LEU A 181 -7.25 -7.78 1.69
N LEU A 182 -7.64 -6.84 0.83
CA LEU A 182 -7.15 -5.46 0.85
C LEU A 182 -8.29 -4.56 1.28
N ASN A 183 -8.12 -3.86 2.40
CA ASN A 183 -9.16 -3.02 3.00
C ASN A 183 -10.49 -3.79 3.14
N GLU A 184 -10.42 -4.99 3.73
CA GLU A 184 -11.56 -5.90 4.01
C GLU A 184 -12.26 -6.47 2.77
N LYS A 185 -11.83 -6.10 1.57
CA LYS A 185 -12.37 -6.64 0.31
C LYS A 185 -11.45 -7.75 -0.19
N THR A 186 -12.06 -8.85 -0.64
CA THR A 186 -11.33 -9.92 -1.30
C THR A 186 -10.69 -9.39 -2.58
N VAL A 187 -9.42 -9.71 -2.78
CA VAL A 187 -8.72 -9.45 -4.04
C VAL A 187 -8.32 -10.77 -4.67
N ALA A 188 -8.21 -10.80 -5.99
CA ALA A 188 -7.76 -11.99 -6.70
C ALA A 188 -6.24 -11.96 -6.85
N PHE A 189 -5.59 -13.12 -6.80
CA PHE A 189 -4.19 -13.23 -7.18
C PHE A 189 -4.06 -13.11 -8.72
N PRO A 190 -3.28 -12.15 -9.25
CA PRO A 190 -3.13 -11.98 -10.69
C PRO A 190 -2.61 -13.25 -11.37
N GLY A 191 -3.40 -13.77 -12.33
CA GLY A 191 -3.07 -14.96 -13.10
C GLY A 191 -3.47 -16.30 -12.47
N LEU A 192 -4.21 -16.31 -11.35
CA LEU A 192 -4.72 -17.52 -10.69
C LEU A 192 -6.26 -17.59 -10.68
N ASN A 193 -6.91 -16.93 -11.64
CA ASN A 193 -8.37 -16.72 -11.67
C ASN A 193 -9.18 -17.90 -12.23
N GLY A 194 -8.56 -19.06 -12.45
CA GLY A 194 -9.06 -20.11 -13.34
C GLY A 194 -10.49 -20.58 -13.07
N ASN A 195 -10.98 -20.51 -11.81
CA ASN A 195 -12.22 -21.16 -11.42
C ASN A 195 -13.20 -20.25 -10.64
N GLN A 196 -13.19 -18.93 -10.86
CA GLN A 196 -14.08 -17.96 -10.18
C GLN A 196 -13.99 -17.92 -8.63
N SER A 197 -13.05 -18.65 -8.02
CA SER A 197 -12.83 -18.64 -6.58
C SER A 197 -11.63 -17.75 -6.26
N ALA A 198 -11.83 -16.74 -5.41
CA ALA A 198 -10.79 -15.81 -4.95
C ALA A 198 -9.74 -16.45 -4.01
N MET A 199 -9.74 -17.79 -3.89
CA MET A 199 -8.97 -18.59 -2.94
C MET A 199 -8.22 -19.74 -3.63
N PRO A 200 -7.13 -19.45 -4.36
CA PRO A 200 -6.29 -20.49 -4.96
C PRO A 200 -5.57 -21.34 -3.91
N LEU A 201 -5.02 -22.47 -4.34
CA LEU A 201 -4.14 -23.28 -3.51
C LEU A 201 -2.89 -22.47 -3.16
N PHE A 202 -2.45 -22.55 -1.90
CA PHE A 202 -1.25 -21.85 -1.46
C PHE A 202 0.01 -22.33 -2.19
N ALA A 203 0.03 -23.60 -2.62
CA ALA A 203 1.09 -24.13 -3.47
C ALA A 203 1.16 -23.42 -4.83
N ASP A 204 0.02 -23.20 -5.50
CA ASP A 204 -0.04 -22.50 -6.79
C ASP A 204 0.41 -21.05 -6.67
N VAL A 205 0.06 -20.39 -5.56
CA VAL A 205 0.54 -19.03 -5.25
C VAL A 205 2.06 -19.01 -5.11
N LYS A 206 2.65 -19.98 -4.40
CA LYS A 206 4.11 -20.07 -4.27
C LYS A 206 4.80 -20.32 -5.60
N GLU A 207 4.26 -21.20 -6.44
CA GLU A 207 4.84 -21.45 -7.76
C GLU A 207 4.74 -20.21 -8.65
N ARG A 208 3.59 -19.50 -8.63
CA ARG A 208 3.40 -18.26 -9.39
C ARG A 208 4.42 -17.18 -9.06
N TYR A 209 4.81 -17.07 -7.79
CA TYR A 209 5.76 -16.05 -7.31
C TYR A 209 7.17 -16.57 -7.06
N LYS A 210 7.49 -17.78 -7.53
CA LYS A 210 8.77 -18.47 -7.28
C LYS A 210 9.99 -17.64 -7.65
N GLU A 211 9.97 -16.94 -8.77
CA GLU A 211 11.08 -16.09 -9.20
C GLU A 211 11.35 -14.95 -8.22
N LEU A 212 10.32 -14.33 -7.65
CA LEU A 212 10.49 -13.30 -6.62
C LEU A 212 10.92 -13.92 -5.28
N LEU A 213 10.36 -15.08 -4.92
CA LEU A 213 10.69 -15.83 -3.71
C LEU A 213 12.11 -16.41 -3.71
N GLN A 214 12.73 -16.58 -4.87
CA GLN A 214 14.08 -17.14 -4.98
C GLN A 214 15.11 -16.12 -5.47
N GLY A 215 14.68 -15.17 -6.30
CA GLY A 215 15.58 -14.30 -7.06
C GLY A 215 15.63 -12.85 -6.59
N CYS A 216 14.66 -12.36 -5.80
CA CYS A 216 14.72 -10.99 -5.32
C CYS A 216 15.49 -10.88 -3.99
N ASP A 217 16.58 -10.13 -3.97
CA ASP A 217 17.36 -9.86 -2.75
C ASP A 217 17.44 -8.35 -2.52
N PHE A 218 17.02 -7.90 -1.33
CA PHE A 218 16.93 -6.47 -1.00
C PHE A 218 18.30 -5.79 -1.11
N GLU A 219 19.35 -6.39 -0.56
CA GLU A 219 20.70 -5.79 -0.57
C GLU A 219 21.27 -5.70 -1.99
N THR A 220 20.98 -6.68 -2.84
CA THR A 220 21.41 -6.68 -4.23
C THR A 220 20.63 -5.70 -5.09
N GLU A 221 19.30 -5.68 -4.97
CA GLU A 221 18.45 -4.79 -5.75
C GLU A 221 18.61 -3.32 -5.33
N CYS A 222 18.86 -3.06 -4.05
CA CYS A 222 19.04 -1.69 -3.53
C CYS A 222 20.48 -1.17 -3.61
N ARG A 223 21.45 -2.00 -4.02
CA ARG A 223 22.82 -1.54 -4.31
C ARG A 223 22.81 -0.66 -5.56
N HIS A 224 23.15 0.61 -5.37
CA HIS A 224 23.38 1.53 -6.48
C HIS A 224 24.73 1.21 -7.13
N ARG A 225 24.73 0.64 -8.34
CA ARG A 225 25.95 0.51 -9.14
C ARG A 225 26.28 1.90 -9.69
N GLN A 226 27.34 2.52 -9.19
CA GLN A 226 27.95 3.62 -9.95
C GLN A 226 28.49 2.98 -11.24
N LEU A 227 27.97 3.44 -12.38
CA LEU A 227 28.67 3.26 -13.65
C LEU A 227 29.91 4.17 -13.53
N ASP A 228 31.08 3.54 -13.43
CA ASP A 228 32.38 4.20 -13.61
C ASP A 228 32.51 4.75 -15.04
#